data_AF-A0A7V8XUL0-F1
#
_entry.id   AF-A0A7V8XUL0-F1
#
_cell.length_a   1.000
_cell.length_b   1.000
_cell.length_c   1.000
_cell.angle_alpha   90.00
_cell.angle_beta   90.00
_cell.angle_gamma   90.00
#
_symmetry.space_group_name_H-M   'P 1'
#
loop_
_entity.id
_entity.type
_entity.pdbx_description
1 polymer ?
#
loop_
_entity_poly.entity_id
_entity_poly.type
_entity_poly.pdbx_seq_one_letter_code
_entity_poly.pdbx_strand_id
1 'polypeptide(L)'
;MLENGDWLTPRAIPSDSAPFFEKPPLKFWIVAAPIRWGLLPDDEFGHRVWDAAFGAAAFLYVFAFGRMAGGNACGLFAVLMLFVHRPLVLEH
;
A
#
# COMPACT_ATOMS: atom_id res chain seq x y z
N MET A 1 -9.01 9.19 -12.54
CA MET A 1 -7.56 9.01 -12.81
C MET A 1 -7.29 8.17 -14.04
N LEU A 2 -7.69 6.89 -14.05
CA LEU A 2 -7.41 5.99 -15.18
C LEU A 2 -8.15 6.40 -16.46
N GLU A 3 -9.48 6.56 -16.36
CA GLU A 3 -10.33 6.89 -17.51
C GLU A 3 -10.19 8.36 -17.94
N ASN A 4 -10.50 9.29 -17.03
CA ASN A 4 -10.62 10.71 -17.39
C ASN A 4 -9.30 11.50 -17.30
N GLY A 5 -8.21 10.89 -16.82
CA GLY A 5 -6.92 11.57 -16.66
C GLY A 5 -6.85 12.65 -15.57
N ASP A 6 -7.92 12.87 -14.80
CA ASP A 6 -7.91 13.76 -13.63
C ASP A 6 -7.19 13.08 -12.45
N TRP A 7 -6.05 13.65 -12.06
CA TRP A 7 -5.19 13.22 -10.95
C TRP A 7 -5.39 14.04 -9.68
N LEU A 8 -6.11 15.15 -9.74
CA LEU A 8 -6.27 16.05 -8.62
C LEU A 8 -7.49 15.69 -7.79
N THR A 9 -8.60 15.33 -8.44
CA THR A 9 -9.88 15.06 -7.79
C THR A 9 -10.20 13.57 -7.88
N PRO A 10 -9.93 12.78 -6.82
CA PRO A 10 -10.44 11.42 -6.75
C PRO A 10 -11.96 11.43 -6.85
N ARG A 11 -12.51 10.45 -7.54
CA ARG A 11 -13.94 10.19 -7.62
C ARG A 11 -14.13 8.73 -7.28
N ALA A 12 -15.19 8.43 -6.54
CA ALA A 12 -15.41 7.11 -5.98
C ALA A 12 -16.87 6.70 -6.13
N ILE A 13 -17.08 5.39 -6.11
CA ILE A 13 -18.39 4.75 -5.99
C ILE A 13 -19.16 5.40 -4.83
N PRO A 14 -20.44 5.78 -5.00
CA PRO A 14 -21.38 5.27 -6.00
C PRO A 14 -21.54 6.12 -7.27
N SER A 15 -20.81 7.23 -7.42
CA SER A 15 -20.93 8.05 -8.63
C SER A 15 -19.59 8.66 -9.05
N ASP A 16 -19.18 8.40 -10.29
CA ASP A 16 -18.05 9.06 -10.94
C ASP A 16 -18.27 10.57 -11.13
N SER A 17 -19.45 11.10 -10.78
CA SER A 17 -19.70 12.53 -10.77
C SER A 17 -19.30 13.21 -9.46
N ALA A 18 -19.18 12.46 -8.36
CA ALA A 18 -18.96 13.02 -7.03
C ALA A 18 -17.46 13.01 -6.64
N PRO A 19 -16.91 14.14 -6.17
CA PRO A 19 -15.55 14.15 -5.63
C PRO A 19 -15.47 13.38 -4.31
N PHE A 20 -14.42 12.58 -4.15
CA PHE A 20 -14.13 11.81 -2.96
C PHE A 20 -12.95 12.44 -2.21
N PHE A 21 -13.24 13.19 -1.15
CA PHE A 21 -12.25 13.94 -0.36
C PHE A 21 -12.03 13.40 1.06
N GLU A 22 -12.57 12.23 1.39
CA GLU A 22 -12.38 11.62 2.71
C GLU A 22 -10.95 11.11 2.94
N LYS A 23 -10.22 10.81 1.85
CA LYS A 23 -8.83 10.34 1.89
C LYS A 23 -7.95 11.16 0.96
N PRO A 24 -6.68 11.41 1.33
CA PRO A 24 -5.73 12.05 0.44
C PRO A 24 -5.45 11.18 -0.80
N PRO A 25 -5.10 11.79 -1.94
CA PRO A 25 -5.02 11.08 -3.23
C PRO A 25 -3.79 10.16 -3.39
N LEU A 26 -2.85 10.15 -2.44
CA LEU A 26 -1.56 9.48 -2.58
C LEU A 26 -1.67 7.98 -2.95
N LYS A 27 -2.54 7.22 -2.26
CA LYS A 27 -2.72 5.80 -2.58
C LYS A 27 -3.27 5.60 -3.99
N PHE A 28 -4.20 6.46 -4.42
CA PHE A 28 -4.73 6.42 -5.78
C PHE A 28 -3.62 6.66 -6.82
N TRP A 29 -2.69 7.59 -6.55
CA TRP A 29 -1.57 7.85 -7.46
C TRP A 29 -0.64 6.65 -7.61
N ILE A 30 -0.25 6.06 -6.48
CA ILE A 30 0.65 4.90 -6.43
C ILE A 30 0.07 3.73 -7.22
N VAL A 31 -1.25 3.48 -7.10
CA VAL A 31 -1.92 2.38 -7.81
C VAL A 31 -2.21 2.72 -9.27
N ALA A 32 -2.77 3.90 -9.56
CA ALA A 32 -3.24 4.23 -10.90
C ALA A 32 -2.12 4.55 -11.89
N ALA A 33 -0.98 5.10 -11.46
CA ALA A 33 0.10 5.49 -12.39
C ALA A 33 0.73 4.30 -13.13
N PRO A 34 1.13 3.21 -12.46
CA PRO A 34 1.65 2.02 -13.13
C PRO A 34 0.64 1.34 -14.05
N ILE A 35 -0.64 1.29 -13.64
CA ILE A 35 -1.71 0.73 -14.48
C ILE A 35 -1.88 1.56 -15.76
N ARG A 36 -1.91 2.90 -15.65
CA ARG A 36 -2.02 3.79 -16.81
C ARG A 36 -0.85 3.64 -17.78
N TRP A 37 0.36 3.40 -17.28
CA TRP A 37 1.55 3.20 -18.11
C TRP A 37 1.71 1.77 -18.63
N GLY A 38 0.75 0.87 -18.35
CA GLY A 38 0.80 -0.52 -18.79
C GLY A 38 1.87 -1.36 -18.07
N LEU A 39 2.37 -0.88 -16.92
CA LEU A 39 3.34 -1.62 -16.09
C LEU A 39 2.65 -2.67 -15.21
N LEU A 40 1.37 -2.46 -14.91
CA LEU A 40 0.53 -3.40 -14.17
C LEU A 40 -0.82 -3.57 -14.90
N PRO A 41 -1.45 -4.76 -14.81
CA PRO A 41 -2.80 -4.97 -15.32
C PRO A 41 -3.83 -4.17 -14.51
N ASP A 42 -4.95 -3.81 -15.14
CA ASP A 42 -6.11 -3.25 -14.44
C ASP A 42 -7.02 -4.38 -13.94
N ASP A 43 -6.51 -5.15 -12.98
CA ASP A 43 -7.20 -6.27 -12.34
C ASP A 43 -6.90 -6.29 -10.84
N GLU A 44 -7.48 -7.28 -10.15
CA GLU A 44 -7.29 -7.45 -8.71
C GLU A 44 -5.81 -7.48 -8.29
N PHE A 45 -4.93 -8.04 -9.11
CA PHE A 45 -3.50 -8.08 -8.84
C PHE A 45 -2.88 -6.68 -8.92
N GLY A 46 -3.15 -5.93 -9.99
CA GLY A 46 -2.61 -4.57 -10.18
C GLY A 46 -3.03 -3.60 -9.07
N HIS A 47 -4.24 -3.76 -8.53
CA HIS A 47 -4.74 -2.95 -7.43
C HIS A 47 -4.14 -3.32 -6.06
N ARG A 48 -3.73 -4.59 -5.86
CA ARG A 48 -3.27 -5.12 -4.56
C ARG A 48 -1.76 -5.25 -4.42
N VAL A 49 -1.00 -5.30 -5.52
CA VAL A 49 0.45 -5.54 -5.50
C VAL A 49 1.19 -4.49 -4.65
N TRP A 50 0.74 -3.24 -4.66
CA TRP A 50 1.33 -2.18 -3.86
C TRP A 50 1.08 -2.36 -2.37
N ASP A 51 -0.11 -2.79 -1.97
CA ASP A 51 -0.41 -3.07 -0.56
C ASP A 51 0.50 -4.19 -0.04
N ALA A 52 0.70 -5.25 -0.83
CA ALA A 52 1.64 -6.33 -0.51
C ALA A 52 3.11 -5.85 -0.47
N ALA A 53 3.53 -5.03 -1.43
CA ALA A 53 4.90 -4.51 -1.51
C ALA A 53 5.23 -3.59 -0.33
N PHE A 54 4.34 -2.66 0.03
CA PHE A 54 4.52 -1.79 1.19
C PHE A 54 4.41 -2.56 2.51
N GLY A 55 3.55 -3.57 2.59
CA GLY A 55 3.51 -4.50 3.72
C GLY A 55 4.85 -5.21 3.91
N ALA A 56 5.42 -5.79 2.85
CA ALA A 56 6.73 -6.43 2.88
C ALA A 56 7.85 -5.44 3.26
N ALA A 57 7.83 -4.22 2.70
CA ALA A 57 8.79 -3.17 3.04
C ALA A 57 8.70 -2.76 4.52
N ALA A 58 7.51 -2.77 5.12
CA ALA A 58 7.33 -2.49 6.54
C ALA A 58 8.06 -3.52 7.43
N PHE A 59 8.04 -4.81 7.08
CA PHE A 59 8.83 -5.83 7.79
C PHE A 59 10.33 -5.56 7.73
N LEU A 60 10.85 -5.20 6.54
CA LEU A 60 12.26 -4.85 6.39
C LEU A 60 12.63 -3.60 7.19
N TYR A 61 11.74 -2.60 7.19
CA TYR A 61 11.92 -1.39 7.98
C TYR A 61 11.97 -1.67 9.48
N VAL A 62 11.04 -2.48 10.00
CA VAL A 62 11.02 -2.87 11.42
C VAL A 62 12.25 -3.70 11.80
N PHE A 63 12.71 -4.60 10.92
CA PHE A 63 13.97 -5.31 11.12
C PHE A 63 15.15 -4.34 11.25
N ALA A 64 15.29 -3.41 10.30
CA ALA A 64 16.37 -2.45 10.28
C ALA A 64 16.36 -1.55 11.53
N PHE A 65 15.17 -1.12 11.95
CA PHE A 65 14.99 -0.32 13.16
C PHE A 65 15.36 -1.10 14.42
N GLY A 66 14.86 -2.33 14.60
CA GLY A 66 15.21 -3.16 15.75
C GLY A 66 16.69 -3.55 15.77
N ARG A 67 17.29 -3.79 14.59
CA ARG A 67 18.73 -4.01 14.45
C ARG A 67 19.55 -2.80 14.90
N MET A 68 19.13 -1.60 14.51
CA MET A 68 19.77 -0.35 14.90
C MET A 68 19.66 -0.11 16.43
N ALA A 69 18.53 -0.44 17.03
CA ALA A 69 18.27 -0.21 18.45
C ALA A 69 18.95 -1.21 19.39
N GLY A 70 19.04 -2.50 19.00
CA GLY A 70 19.46 -3.56 19.91
C GLY A 70 20.16 -4.76 19.25
N GLY A 71 20.65 -4.58 18.03
CA GLY A 71 21.33 -5.64 17.27
C GLY A 71 20.38 -6.65 16.60
N ASN A 72 20.97 -7.61 15.90
CA ASN A 72 20.23 -8.51 14.99
C ASN A 72 19.11 -9.30 15.67
N ALA A 73 19.32 -9.76 16.91
CA ALA A 73 18.30 -10.50 17.66
C ALA A 73 17.06 -9.64 17.93
N CYS A 74 17.24 -8.38 18.35
CA CYS A 74 16.14 -7.44 18.60
C CYS A 74 15.32 -7.19 17.31
N GLY A 75 16.01 -6.96 16.18
CA GLY A 75 15.36 -6.82 14.88
C GLY A 75 14.53 -8.05 14.48
N LEU A 76 15.05 -9.25 14.69
CA LEU A 76 14.35 -10.50 14.37
C LEU A 76 13.08 -10.66 15.24
N PHE A 77 13.18 -10.42 16.55
CA PHE A 77 12.02 -10.49 17.45
C PHE A 77 10.94 -9.45 17.09
N ALA A 78 11.34 -8.23 16.72
CA ALA A 78 10.39 -7.19 16.31
C ALA A 78 9.61 -7.59 15.04
N VAL A 79 10.29 -8.17 14.05
CA VAL A 79 9.64 -8.71 12.84
C VAL A 79 8.71 -9.87 13.15
N LEU A 80 9.12 -10.82 14.00
CA LEU A 80 8.29 -11.95 14.39
C LEU A 80 7.03 -11.49 15.13
N MET A 81 7.15 -10.51 16.01
CA MET A 81 5.99 -9.89 16.67
C MET A 81 5.03 -9.27 15.66
N LEU A 82 5.57 -8.53 14.69
CA LEU A 82 4.75 -7.93 13.62
C LEU A 82 4.05 -9.01 12.78
N PHE A 83 4.74 -10.11 12.49
CA PHE A 83 4.23 -11.21 11.66
C PHE A 83 3.09 -11.98 12.33
N VAL A 84 3.12 -12.12 13.66
CA VAL A 84 2.06 -12.79 14.42
C VAL A 84 0.82 -11.89 14.57
N HIS A 85 0.93 -10.58 14.28
CA HIS A 85 -0.18 -9.64 14.38
C HIS A 85 -1.19 -9.84 13.24
N ARG A 86 -2.17 -10.72 13.45
CA ARG A 86 -3.16 -11.13 12.44
C ARG A 86 -3.85 -10.00 11.68
N PRO A 87 -4.31 -8.89 12.30
CA PRO A 87 -4.99 -7.83 11.55
C PRO A 87 -4.12 -7.25 10.43
N LEU A 88 -2.80 -7.23 10.63
CA LEU A 88 -1.85 -6.73 9.65
C LEU A 88 -1.50 -7.74 8.56
N VAL A 89 -1.77 -9.03 8.76
CA VAL A 89 -1.34 -10.10 7.82
C VAL A 89 -2.51 -10.74 7.08
N LEU A 90 -3.70 -10.81 7.70
CA LEU A 90 -4.81 -11.61 7.20
C LEU A 90 -6.11 -10.82 6.99
N GLU A 91 -6.23 -9.62 7.54
CA GLU A 91 -7.46 -8.82 7.45
C GLU A 91 -7.24 -7.67 6.44
N HIS A 92 -7.52 -7.94 5.16
CA HIS A 92 -7.33 -7.01 4.02
C HIS A 92 -8.56 -6.95 3.12
#